data_AF-A0A1Q4HGG7-F1
#
_entry.id   AF-A0A1Q4HGG7-F1
#
_cell.length_a   1.000
_cell.length_b   1.000
_cell.length_c   1.000
_cell.angle_alpha   90.00
_cell.angle_beta   90.00
_cell.angle_gamma   90.00
#
_symmetry.space_group_name_H-M   'P 1'
#
loop_
_entity.id
_entity.type
_entity.pdbx_description
1 polymer ?
#
loop_
_entity_poly.entity_id
_entity_poly.type
_entity_poly.pdbx_seq_one_letter_code
_entity_poly.pdbx_strand_id
1 'polypeptide(L)'
;MREESARTSISAADALAIENLLTRYCRAVDARDRPTYRSMLTDDARVGSEDVRFFFGRWHDDLVRTETGWRIRNLTLEVLG
;
A
#
# COMPACT_ATOMS: atom_id res chain seq x y z
N MET A 1 35.33 1.34 -1.57
CA MET A 1 34.50 0.46 -0.72
C MET A 1 33.07 0.84 -1.03
N ARG A 2 32.40 0.07 -1.89
CA ARG A 2 31.06 0.40 -2.40
C ARG A 2 30.08 -0.34 -1.50
N GLU A 3 29.23 0.40 -0.79
CA GLU A 3 28.09 -0.17 -0.08
C GLU A 3 27.16 -0.78 -1.13
N GLU A 4 27.30 -2.08 -1.29
CA GLU A 4 26.42 -2.92 -2.09
C GLU A 4 25.06 -2.90 -1.41
N SER A 5 24.21 -1.95 -1.84
CA SER A 5 22.79 -1.92 -1.48
C SER A 5 22.18 -3.24 -1.89
N ALA A 6 22.07 -4.16 -0.93
CA ALA A 6 21.31 -5.39 -1.03
C ALA A 6 19.85 -4.99 -1.28
N ARG A 7 19.51 -4.80 -2.55
CA ARG A 7 18.14 -4.67 -3.00
C ARG A 7 17.47 -5.99 -2.68
N THR A 8 16.76 -6.03 -1.55
CA THR A 8 16.04 -7.21 -1.08
C THR A 8 15.21 -7.73 -2.25
N SER A 9 15.63 -8.85 -2.85
CA SER A 9 14.87 -9.48 -3.91
C SER A 9 13.59 -10.01 -3.28
N ILE A 10 12.48 -9.34 -3.55
CA ILE A 10 11.14 -9.78 -3.14
C ILE A 10 10.92 -11.19 -3.71
N SER A 11 10.54 -12.13 -2.85
CA SER A 11 10.25 -13.50 -3.28
C SER A 11 8.95 -13.54 -4.11
N ALA A 12 8.75 -14.60 -4.91
CA ALA A 12 7.49 -14.78 -5.64
C ALA A 12 6.27 -14.84 -4.70
N ALA A 13 6.44 -15.40 -3.50
CA ALA A 13 5.40 -15.43 -2.47
C ALA A 13 5.09 -14.03 -1.93
N ASP A 14 6.10 -13.18 -1.77
CA ASP A 14 5.93 -11.80 -1.34
C ASP A 14 5.22 -10.96 -2.40
N ALA A 15 5.59 -11.12 -3.68
CA ALA A 15 4.93 -10.45 -4.78
C ALA A 15 3.42 -10.78 -4.82
N LEU A 16 3.07 -12.07 -4.70
CA LEU A 16 1.68 -12.50 -4.65
C LEU A 16 0.94 -11.99 -3.41
N ALA A 17 1.59 -11.96 -2.24
CA ALA A 17 1.00 -11.44 -1.01
C ALA A 17 0.70 -9.93 -1.12
N ILE A 18 1.62 -9.17 -1.73
CA ILE A 18 1.48 -7.74 -2.01
C ILE A 18 0.33 -7.48 -3.00
N GLU A 19 0.28 -8.22 -4.11
CA GLU A 19 -0.79 -8.08 -5.11
C GLU A 19 -2.17 -8.33 -4.50
N ASN A 20 -2.29 -9.38 -3.69
CA ASN A 20 -3.53 -9.70 -2.98
C ASN A 20 -3.91 -8.65 -1.92
N LEU A 21 -2.93 -8.01 -1.29
CA LEU A 21 -3.16 -6.91 -0.35
C LEU A 21 -3.73 -5.70 -1.09
N LEU A 22 -3.07 -5.25 -2.14
CA LEU A 22 -3.49 -4.09 -2.93
C LEU A 22 -4.87 -4.32 -3.58
N THR A 23 -5.10 -5.50 -4.14
CA THR A 23 -6.41 -5.85 -4.73
C THR A 23 -7.54 -5.79 -3.70
N ARG A 24 -7.31 -6.31 -2.49
CA ARG A 24 -8.31 -6.29 -1.41
C ARG A 24 -8.54 -4.88 -0.89
N TYR A 25 -7.47 -4.09 -0.78
CA TYR A 25 -7.56 -2.69 -0.38
C TYR A 25 -8.41 -1.88 -1.38
N CYS A 26 -8.09 -1.94 -2.69
CA CYS A 26 -8.85 -1.23 -3.72
C CYS A 26 -10.34 -1.62 -3.70
N ARG A 27 -10.64 -2.92 -3.61
CA ARG A 27 -12.02 -3.40 -3.51
C ARG A 27 -12.75 -2.83 -2.29
N ALA A 28 -12.10 -2.79 -1.13
CA ALA A 28 -12.71 -2.27 0.09
C ALA A 28 -12.90 -0.73 0.03
N VAL A 29 -11.97 -0.01 -0.61
CA VAL A 29 -12.12 1.43 -0.90
C VAL A 29 -13.29 1.69 -1.83
N ASP A 30 -13.40 0.95 -2.95
CA ASP A 30 -14.50 1.08 -3.91
C ASP A 30 -15.87 0.78 -3.28
N ALA A 31 -15.91 -0.23 -2.40
CA ALA A 31 -17.10 -0.59 -1.63
C ALA A 31 -17.41 0.39 -0.48
N ARG A 32 -16.53 1.36 -0.21
CA ARG A 32 -16.58 2.27 0.95
C ARG A 32 -16.63 1.52 2.30
N ASP A 33 -16.06 0.33 2.37
CA ASP A 33 -15.98 -0.51 3.57
C ASP A 33 -14.79 -0.10 4.44
N ARG A 34 -15.06 0.89 5.30
CA ARG A 34 -14.05 1.56 6.11
C ARG A 34 -13.35 0.64 7.13
N PRO A 35 -14.07 -0.17 7.92
CA PRO A 35 -13.42 -1.13 8.84
C PRO A 35 -12.46 -2.07 8.11
N THR A 36 -12.88 -2.59 6.95
CA THR A 36 -12.09 -3.56 6.19
C THR A 36 -10.79 -2.96 5.68
N TYR A 37 -10.83 -1.84 4.95
CA TYR A 37 -9.57 -1.28 4.42
C TYR A 37 -8.66 -0.74 5.52
N ARG A 38 -9.20 -0.22 6.64
CA ARG A 38 -8.39 0.25 7.77
C ARG A 38 -7.63 -0.89 8.46
N SER A 39 -8.18 -2.11 8.48
CA SER A 39 -7.50 -3.28 9.06
C SER A 39 -6.22 -3.69 8.29
N MET A 40 -6.09 -3.25 7.03
CA MET A 40 -4.94 -3.53 6.17
C MET A 40 -3.79 -2.51 6.34
N LEU A 41 -4.08 -1.40 7.01
CA LEU A 41 -3.13 -0.33 7.29
C LEU A 41 -2.34 -0.65 8.55
N THR A 42 -1.16 -0.05 8.66
CA THR A 42 -0.44 0.08 9.93
C THR A 42 -1.08 1.15 10.81
N ASP A 43 -0.83 1.10 12.13
CA ASP A 43 -1.42 2.04 13.08
C ASP A 43 -0.96 3.49 12.83
N ASP A 44 0.24 3.67 12.27
CA ASP A 44 0.83 4.96 11.91
C ASP A 44 0.58 5.34 10.44
N ALA A 45 -0.25 4.58 9.72
CA ALA A 45 -0.47 4.81 8.30
C ALA A 45 -1.08 6.18 8.03
N ARG A 46 -0.51 6.88 7.04
CA ARG A 46 -1.07 8.11 6.49
C ARG A 46 -1.78 7.80 5.19
N VAL A 47 -3.07 8.07 5.14
CA VAL A 47 -3.89 8.00 3.93
C VAL A 47 -4.27 9.42 3.55
N GLY A 48 -4.10 9.78 2.27
CA GLY A 48 -4.58 11.05 1.74
C GLY A 48 -6.08 11.26 2.00
N SER A 49 -6.55 12.51 1.93
CA SER A 49 -7.92 12.90 2.27
C SER A 49 -8.98 11.98 1.67
N GLU A 50 -9.98 11.53 2.45
CA GLU A 50 -11.10 10.69 1.97
C GLU A 50 -11.97 11.37 0.90
N ASP A 51 -11.78 12.68 0.65
CA ASP A 51 -12.43 13.48 -0.39
C ASP A 51 -11.58 13.50 -1.69
N VAL A 52 -11.05 12.34 -2.10
CA VAL A 52 -10.34 12.21 -3.38
C VAL A 52 -11.34 12.33 -4.53
N ARG A 53 -11.46 13.53 -5.10
CA ARG A 53 -12.32 13.81 -6.26
C ARG A 53 -11.63 13.59 -7.61
N PHE A 54 -10.40 13.12 -7.61
CA PHE A 54 -9.56 13.02 -8.80
C PHE A 54 -8.90 11.64 -8.88
N PHE A 55 -9.32 10.86 -9.86
CA PHE A 55 -8.89 9.46 -10.08
C PHE A 55 -7.61 9.34 -10.92
N PHE A 56 -6.99 10.46 -11.30
CA PHE A 56 -5.75 10.46 -12.07
C PHE A 56 -4.59 10.95 -11.22
N GLY A 57 -3.60 10.09 -11.05
CA GLY A 57 -2.42 10.35 -10.27
C GLY A 57 -1.54 9.11 -10.17
N ARG A 58 -0.30 9.30 -9.75
CA ARG A 58 0.63 8.20 -9.50
C ARG A 58 0.46 7.73 -8.06
N TRP A 59 0.14 6.45 -7.89
CA TRP A 59 0.17 5.84 -6.57
C TRP A 59 1.62 5.60 -6.16
N HIS A 60 1.98 6.12 -4.99
CA HIS A 60 3.20 5.75 -4.26
C HIS A 60 2.77 4.96 -3.03
N ASP A 61 3.05 3.67 -3.04
CA ASP A 61 2.81 2.74 -1.95
C ASP A 61 4.10 2.39 -1.21
N ASP A 62 4.14 2.66 0.09
CA ASP A 62 5.16 2.13 0.99
C ASP A 62 4.58 0.93 1.74
N LEU A 63 5.12 -0.26 1.46
CA LEU A 63 4.69 -1.51 2.06
C LEU A 63 5.73 -2.00 3.06
N VAL A 64 5.26 -2.53 4.19
CA VAL A 64 6.13 -3.08 5.25
C VAL A 64 5.78 -4.53 5.51
N ARG A 65 6.81 -5.37 5.67
CA ARG A 65 6.65 -6.76 6.12
C ARG A 65 6.51 -6.77 7.64
N THR A 66 5.37 -7.28 8.11
CA THR A 66 5.12 -7.57 9.53
C THR A 66 5.23 -9.07 9.80
N GLU A 67 5.25 -9.47 11.07
CA GLU A 67 5.22 -10.87 11.49
C GLU A 67 4.02 -11.65 10.93
N THR A 68 2.89 -10.95 10.69
CA THR A 68 1.63 -11.56 10.22
C THR A 68 1.40 -11.43 8.70
N GLY A 69 2.31 -10.78 7.97
CA GLY A 69 2.18 -10.51 6.54
C GLY A 69 2.52 -9.08 6.15
N TRP A 70 2.25 -8.72 4.90
CA TRP A 70 2.49 -7.36 4.38
C TRP A 70 1.38 -6.39 4.80
N ARG A 71 1.74 -5.14 5.13
CA ARG A 71 0.81 -4.05 5.44
C ARG A 71 1.21 -2.77 4.70
N ILE A 72 0.22 -1.91 4.47
CA ILE A 72 0.43 -0.58 3.86
C ILE A 72 0.80 0.41 4.96
N ARG A 73 1.93 1.10 4.81
CA ARG A 73 2.39 2.16 5.70
C ARG A 73 2.11 3.54 5.15
N ASN A 74 2.25 3.72 3.85
CA ASN A 74 1.93 4.97 3.20
C ASN A 74 1.23 4.68 1.89
N LEU A 75 0.19 5.45 1.62
CA LEU A 75 -0.50 5.42 0.35
C LEU A 75 -0.70 6.87 -0.09
N THR A 76 0.18 7.34 -0.95
CA THR A 76 0.14 8.70 -1.48
C THR A 76 -0.32 8.67 -2.93
N LEU A 77 -1.45 9.33 -3.20
CA LEU A 77 -1.83 9.65 -4.57
C LEU A 77 -1.20 10.99 -4.95
N GLU A 78 -0.20 10.95 -5.82
CA GLU A 78 0.33 12.14 -6.46
C GLU A 78 -0.58 12.52 -7.62
N VAL A 79 -1.40 13.57 -7.47
CA VAL A 79 -2.22 14.09 -8.57
C VAL A 79 -1.29 14.73 -9.59
N LEU A 80 -1.24 14.15 -10.81
CA LEU A 80 -0.53 14.76 -11.93
C LEU A 80 -1.43 15.88 -12.48
N GLY A 81 -0.93 17.11 -12.39
CA GLY A 81 -1.57 18.31 -12.93
C GLY A 81 -1.42 18.45 -14.44
#